data_AF-A0A938X4J1-F1
#
_entry.id   AF-A0A938X4J1-F1
#
_cell.length_a   1.000
_cell.length_b   1.000
_cell.length_c   1.000
_cell.angle_alpha   90.00
_cell.angle_beta   90.00
_cell.angle_gamma   90.00
#
_symmetry.space_group_name_H-M   'P 1'
#
loop_
_entity.id
_entity.type
_entity.pdbx_description
1 polymer ?
#
loop_
_entity_poly.entity_id
_entity_poly.type
_entity_poly.pdbx_seq_one_letter_code
_entity_poly.pdbx_strand_id
1 'polypeptide(L)'
;MTDFMLFFLFRLFWALFLGFALTGSLKSTWNAEHGRKGPLWGVRSDNNTVVFLDPLVLPLCIVFYISLCLLFFGWEKSRGYIFSLGVDLFFFISVYFVLVLFLLPALRTRYTARTCATFWVIPVFLFYQPTVIYNYDHLPLPVRPVFYVPRAVIYTLLLVWLGGFALLFAWQVFSHLRFSRMLKTHSHPVEDLEILAIWARVKRDLEIGDLTRPLGLRFSSMIRTPLTIGMYRSNWITYLPERDYSEEEMELIFSHELHHIQRHDTHTKFFLGFVNALGWFHPLVWLAVKKAEEDLELSCDEIVLKDADPSTRKKYAELLLSIAGDGRGYTTCLSASAKTLCYRLKSTVSAREKRLGLPLLFLTIIISSLLMGNVNLSTDRGKMTEVTGLTSADIAEASFYPEGTDHPEAEIPLADPESVSRFLSELEMETYLTSYGEASTADTPTLYGILSETGQSFFLTEDCLTIYEVADHKLSSRQYHVTCPPKWSRITTGPPRTGSAETEDSRK
;
A
#
# COMPACT_ATOMS: atom_id res chain seq x y z
N MET A 1 -12.36 25.00 -14.64
CA MET A 1 -11.92 23.61 -14.40
C MET A 1 -12.66 23.17 -13.16
N THR A 2 -13.53 22.16 -13.23
CA THR A 2 -14.26 21.68 -12.05
C THR A 2 -13.27 21.12 -11.03
N ASP A 3 -13.58 21.20 -9.73
CA ASP A 3 -12.74 20.63 -8.67
C ASP A 3 -12.45 19.15 -8.93
N PHE A 4 -13.42 18.42 -9.50
CA PHE A 4 -13.25 17.05 -10.00
C PHE A 4 -12.08 16.89 -10.96
N MET A 5 -11.99 17.75 -11.98
CA MET A 5 -10.93 17.70 -12.97
C MET A 5 -9.57 18.02 -12.33
N LEU A 6 -9.52 18.93 -11.36
CA LEU A 6 -8.29 19.23 -10.62
C LEU A 6 -7.78 18.04 -9.81
N PHE A 7 -8.65 17.38 -9.04
CA PHE A 7 -8.28 16.20 -8.25
C PHE A 7 -7.86 15.02 -9.12
N PHE A 8 -8.57 14.78 -10.24
CA PHE A 8 -8.19 13.74 -11.19
C PHE A 8 -6.82 14.02 -11.83
N LEU A 9 -6.57 15.26 -12.28
CA LEU A 9 -5.28 15.66 -12.82
C LEU A 9 -4.16 15.56 -11.78
N PHE A 10 -4.43 15.91 -10.52
CA PHE A 10 -3.48 15.77 -9.43
C PHE A 10 -3.17 14.29 -9.13
N ARG A 11 -4.17 13.41 -9.16
CA ARG A 11 -3.99 11.96 -9.02
C ARG A 11 -3.18 11.37 -10.18
N LEU A 12 -3.48 11.79 -11.41
CA LEU A 12 -2.73 11.40 -12.59
C LEU A 12 -1.28 11.88 -12.54
N PHE A 13 -1.05 13.12 -12.09
CA PHE A 13 0.29 13.67 -11.89
C PHE A 13 1.10 12.81 -10.92
N TRP A 14 0.55 12.46 -9.76
CA TRP A 14 1.22 11.59 -8.79
C TRP A 14 1.45 10.19 -9.32
N ALA A 15 0.48 9.61 -10.04
CA ALA A 15 0.65 8.31 -10.69
C ALA A 15 1.81 8.30 -11.70
N LEU A 16 1.91 9.35 -12.53
CA LEU A 16 3.00 9.53 -13.48
C LEU A 16 4.34 9.74 -12.76
N PHE A 17 4.36 10.61 -11.74
CA PHE A 17 5.55 10.89 -10.94
C PHE A 17 6.11 9.61 -10.30
N LEU A 18 5.25 8.82 -9.63
CA LEU A 18 5.65 7.55 -9.03
C LEU A 18 6.10 6.54 -10.10
N GLY A 19 5.47 6.52 -11.26
CA GLY A 19 5.90 5.72 -12.41
C GLY A 19 7.31 6.06 -12.90
N PHE A 20 7.60 7.35 -13.09
CA PHE A 20 8.94 7.80 -13.49
C PHE A 20 9.97 7.56 -12.40
N ALA A 21 9.61 7.79 -11.13
CA ALA A 21 10.49 7.53 -9.99
C ALA A 21 10.88 6.05 -9.90
N LEU A 22 9.90 5.14 -9.95
CA LEU A 22 10.13 3.69 -9.88
C LEU A 22 10.98 3.21 -11.06
N THR A 23 10.57 3.52 -12.29
CA THR A 23 11.25 3.00 -13.48
C THR A 23 12.60 3.67 -13.73
N GLY A 24 12.73 4.95 -13.40
CA GLY A 24 14.00 5.67 -13.42
C GLY A 24 14.98 5.10 -12.40
N SER A 25 14.52 4.84 -11.17
CA SER A 25 15.32 4.17 -10.13
C SER A 25 15.77 2.78 -10.59
N LEU A 26 14.85 1.93 -11.03
CA LEU A 26 15.17 0.57 -11.48
C LEU A 26 16.14 0.57 -12.67
N LYS A 27 15.98 1.49 -13.63
CA LYS A 27 16.91 1.63 -14.77
C LYS A 27 18.30 2.07 -14.30
N SER A 28 18.36 3.00 -13.35
CA SER A 28 19.62 3.50 -12.79
C SER A 28 20.37 2.40 -12.05
N THR A 29 19.69 1.68 -11.16
CA THR A 29 20.29 0.55 -10.42
C THR A 29 20.68 -0.58 -11.34
N TRP A 30 19.83 -0.92 -12.34
CA TRP A 30 20.16 -1.92 -13.35
C TRP A 30 21.43 -1.57 -14.12
N ASN A 31 21.60 -0.31 -14.53
CA ASN A 31 22.81 0.13 -15.23
C ASN A 31 24.05 0.01 -14.34
N ALA A 32 23.96 0.44 -13.08
CA ALA A 32 25.06 0.35 -12.11
C ALA A 32 25.47 -1.12 -11.85
N GLU A 33 24.50 -2.01 -11.66
CA GLU A 33 24.72 -3.45 -11.53
C GLU A 33 25.43 -4.06 -12.76
N HIS A 34 25.27 -3.46 -13.95
CA HIS A 34 25.86 -3.92 -15.20
C HIS A 34 27.12 -3.15 -15.61
N GLY A 35 27.76 -2.43 -14.68
CA GLY A 35 29.01 -1.68 -14.93
C GLY A 35 28.83 -0.48 -15.88
N ARG A 36 27.60 0.00 -16.09
CA ARG A 36 27.31 1.18 -16.92
C ARG A 36 27.13 2.42 -16.02
N LYS A 37 27.95 3.46 -16.22
CA LYS A 37 27.78 4.74 -15.53
C LYS A 37 26.41 5.36 -15.87
N GLY A 38 25.57 5.60 -14.86
CA GLY A 38 24.17 6.02 -15.02
C GLY A 38 23.96 7.52 -15.27
N PRO A 39 22.81 7.97 -15.80
CA PRO A 39 22.46 9.40 -15.88
C PRO A 39 21.44 9.91 -14.83
N LEU A 40 21.65 11.19 -14.49
CA LEU A 40 20.74 12.33 -14.16
C LEU A 40 20.12 12.60 -12.78
N TRP A 41 20.00 11.68 -11.81
CA TRP A 41 19.53 12.08 -10.47
C TRP A 41 20.33 11.45 -9.33
N GLY A 42 21.28 12.22 -8.79
CA GLY A 42 21.54 12.31 -7.35
C GLY A 42 22.11 11.12 -6.59
N VAL A 43 22.41 9.96 -7.20
CA VAL A 43 23.15 8.90 -6.49
C VAL A 43 24.64 9.24 -6.48
N ARG A 44 25.02 10.01 -5.46
CA ARG A 44 26.39 10.46 -5.20
C ARG A 44 27.21 9.30 -4.64
N SER A 45 28.29 8.94 -5.34
CA SER A 45 29.56 8.32 -4.86
C SER A 45 29.56 7.00 -4.07
N ASP A 46 28.42 6.48 -3.66
CA ASP A 46 28.34 5.18 -2.99
C ASP A 46 27.61 4.22 -3.93
N ASN A 47 28.30 3.18 -4.42
CA ASN A 47 27.82 2.16 -5.37
C ASN A 47 26.66 1.27 -4.86
N ASN A 48 25.68 1.86 -4.17
CA ASN A 48 24.49 1.21 -3.63
C ASN A 48 23.40 1.14 -4.69
N THR A 49 22.89 -0.06 -4.98
CA THR A 49 21.89 -0.31 -6.02
C THR A 49 20.51 -0.59 -5.44
N VAL A 50 20.06 0.28 -4.53
CA VAL A 50 18.74 0.18 -3.88
C VAL A 50 17.67 0.82 -4.77
N VAL A 51 16.64 0.05 -5.12
CA VAL A 51 15.48 0.53 -5.88
C VAL A 51 14.53 1.25 -4.93
N PHE A 52 14.77 2.54 -4.61
CA PHE A 52 13.85 3.51 -3.94
C PHE A 52 12.85 2.97 -2.89
N LEU A 53 13.25 1.95 -2.13
CA LEU A 53 12.51 1.33 -1.04
C LEU A 53 13.54 0.98 0.03
N ASP A 54 14.05 2.00 0.70
CA ASP A 54 14.66 1.75 2.00
C ASP A 54 13.56 1.13 2.90
N PRO A 55 13.86 0.07 3.68
CA PRO A 55 12.88 -0.58 4.56
C PRO A 55 12.16 0.37 5.51
N LEU A 56 12.77 1.51 5.81
CA LEU A 56 12.22 2.52 6.71
C LEU A 56 11.20 3.41 6.03
N VAL A 57 11.16 3.49 4.69
CA VAL A 57 10.28 4.44 4.01
C VAL A 57 8.81 4.14 4.27
N LEU A 58 8.36 2.89 4.14
CA LEU A 58 6.96 2.55 4.40
C LEU A 58 6.55 2.83 5.86
N PRO A 59 7.28 2.37 6.90
CA PRO A 59 7.00 2.76 8.28
C PRO A 59 6.92 4.27 8.48
N LEU A 60 7.85 5.03 7.89
CA LEU A 60 7.85 6.49 7.97
C LEU A 60 6.64 7.11 7.26
N CYS A 61 6.24 6.59 6.09
CA CYS A 61 5.05 7.02 5.38
C CYS A 61 3.78 6.73 6.17
N ILE A 62 3.66 5.57 6.82
CA ILE A 62 2.54 5.24 7.70
C ILE A 62 2.45 6.24 8.86
N VAL A 63 3.58 6.49 9.55
CA VAL A 63 3.63 7.45 10.66
C VAL A 63 3.31 8.86 10.19
N PHE A 64 3.86 9.28 9.06
CA PHE A 64 3.59 10.58 8.46
C PHE A 64 2.12 10.74 8.10
N TYR A 65 1.52 9.73 7.47
CA TYR A 65 0.10 9.71 7.14
C TYR A 65 -0.78 9.83 8.39
N ILE A 66 -0.53 9.00 9.42
CA ILE A 66 -1.26 9.07 10.68
C ILE A 66 -1.12 10.46 11.31
N SER A 67 0.10 11.03 11.32
CA SER A 67 0.37 12.36 11.87
C SER A 67 -0.38 13.46 11.12
N LEU A 68 -0.41 13.41 9.78
CA LEU A 68 -1.19 14.34 8.97
C LEU A 68 -2.68 14.20 9.26
N CYS A 69 -3.21 12.98 9.33
CA CYS A 69 -4.61 12.76 9.67
C CYS A 69 -4.95 13.36 11.03
N LEU A 70 -4.11 13.16 12.05
CA LEU A 70 -4.30 13.72 13.39
C LEU A 70 -4.23 15.25 13.40
N LEU A 71 -3.29 15.82 12.64
CA LEU A 71 -3.11 17.28 12.55
C LEU A 71 -4.30 17.97 11.90
N PHE A 72 -4.84 17.42 10.80
CA PHE A 72 -5.90 18.07 10.03
C PHE A 72 -7.31 17.77 10.53
N PHE A 73 -7.57 16.55 11.05
CA PHE A 73 -8.93 16.10 11.35
C PHE A 73 -9.20 15.82 12.83
N GLY A 74 -8.15 15.75 13.66
CA GLY A 74 -8.27 15.35 15.06
C GLY A 74 -8.68 13.88 15.25
N TRP A 75 -8.51 13.38 16.47
CA TRP A 75 -8.63 11.94 16.79
C TRP A 75 -9.93 11.27 16.29
N GLU A 76 -11.08 11.91 16.51
CA GLU A 76 -12.39 11.34 16.21
C GLU A 76 -12.60 11.02 14.72
N LYS A 77 -12.15 11.90 13.82
CA LYS A 77 -12.22 11.68 12.37
C LYS A 77 -11.03 10.86 11.85
N SER A 78 -9.81 11.09 12.38
CA SER A 78 -8.61 10.39 11.90
C SER A 78 -8.71 8.87 12.03
N ARG A 79 -9.30 8.35 13.11
CA ARG A 79 -9.44 6.89 13.32
C ARG A 79 -10.25 6.22 12.20
N GLY A 80 -11.27 6.91 11.69
CA GLY A 80 -12.10 6.42 10.60
C GLY A 80 -11.31 6.36 9.30
N TYR A 81 -10.60 7.42 8.95
CA TYR A 81 -9.74 7.46 7.76
C TYR A 81 -8.65 6.38 7.80
N ILE A 82 -8.00 6.17 8.95
CA ILE A 82 -6.96 5.15 9.10
C ILE A 82 -7.54 3.74 8.90
N PHE A 83 -8.71 3.45 9.48
CA PHE A 83 -9.35 2.14 9.33
C PHE A 83 -9.82 1.89 7.89
N SER A 84 -10.50 2.87 7.28
CA SER A 84 -10.96 2.78 5.89
C SER A 84 -9.78 2.58 4.93
N LEU A 85 -8.67 3.31 5.11
CA LEU A 85 -7.46 3.10 4.31
C LEU A 85 -6.94 1.66 4.44
N GLY A 86 -6.93 1.11 5.65
CA GLY A 86 -6.52 -0.28 5.88
C GLY A 86 -7.39 -1.29 5.13
N VAL A 87 -8.70 -1.06 5.10
CA VAL A 87 -9.67 -1.90 4.37
C VAL A 87 -9.49 -1.76 2.85
N ASP A 88 -9.34 -0.54 2.34
CA ASP A 88 -9.11 -0.28 0.92
C ASP A 88 -7.83 -0.96 0.43
N LEU A 89 -6.75 -0.82 1.20
CA LEU A 89 -5.48 -1.47 0.91
C LEU A 89 -5.62 -2.99 0.95
N PHE A 90 -6.34 -3.55 1.92
CA PHE A 90 -6.57 -5.00 2.00
C PHE A 90 -7.25 -5.55 0.74
N PHE A 91 -8.31 -4.89 0.26
CA PHE A 91 -8.97 -5.30 -0.98
C PHE A 91 -8.07 -5.12 -2.20
N PHE A 92 -7.37 -3.99 -2.29
CA PHE A 92 -6.47 -3.72 -3.38
C PHE A 92 -5.36 -4.79 -3.47
N ILE A 93 -4.64 -5.04 -2.37
CA ILE A 93 -3.54 -6.03 -2.38
C ILE A 93 -4.03 -7.44 -2.61
N SER A 94 -5.25 -7.78 -2.16
CA SER A 94 -5.87 -9.08 -2.43
C SER A 94 -6.04 -9.32 -3.92
N VAL A 95 -6.65 -8.37 -4.64
CA VAL A 95 -6.84 -8.47 -6.10
C VAL A 95 -5.49 -8.41 -6.81
N TYR A 96 -4.63 -7.47 -6.43
CA TYR A 96 -3.33 -7.25 -7.04
C TYR A 96 -2.44 -8.49 -6.97
N PHE A 97 -2.27 -9.10 -5.79
CA PHE A 97 -1.40 -10.27 -5.64
C PHE A 97 -1.94 -11.51 -6.34
N VAL A 98 -3.27 -11.71 -6.42
CA VAL A 98 -3.84 -12.79 -7.23
C VAL A 98 -3.49 -12.60 -8.71
N LEU A 99 -3.63 -11.38 -9.24
CA LEU A 99 -3.28 -11.08 -10.62
C LEU A 99 -1.78 -11.28 -10.89
N VAL A 100 -0.91 -10.79 -10.00
CA VAL A 100 0.54 -10.99 -10.13
C VAL A 100 0.89 -12.48 -10.10
N LEU A 101 0.33 -13.25 -9.15
CA LEU A 101 0.57 -14.70 -9.06
C LEU A 101 0.13 -15.45 -10.32
N PHE A 102 -1.02 -15.07 -10.90
CA PHE A 102 -1.52 -15.64 -12.13
C PHE A 102 -0.61 -15.31 -13.33
N LEU A 103 -0.12 -14.07 -13.41
CA LEU A 103 0.74 -13.62 -14.51
C LEU A 103 2.21 -14.04 -14.33
N LEU A 104 2.64 -14.36 -13.12
CA LEU A 104 4.05 -14.63 -12.76
C LEU A 104 4.73 -15.69 -13.65
N PRO A 105 4.10 -16.85 -13.98
CA PRO A 105 4.72 -17.83 -14.86
C PRO A 105 5.05 -17.25 -16.24
N ALA A 106 4.15 -16.43 -16.79
CA ALA A 106 4.36 -15.78 -18.08
C ALA A 106 5.41 -14.66 -17.97
N LEU A 107 5.37 -13.86 -16.89
CA LEU A 107 6.32 -12.78 -16.65
C LEU A 107 7.76 -13.31 -16.54
N ARG A 108 7.98 -14.37 -15.76
CA ARG A 108 9.31 -15.00 -15.55
C ARG A 108 9.94 -15.59 -16.81
N THR A 109 9.15 -15.85 -17.87
CA THR A 109 9.68 -16.33 -19.16
C THR A 109 10.16 -15.21 -20.08
N ARG A 110 9.68 -13.97 -19.89
CA ARG A 110 9.93 -12.83 -20.78
C ARG A 110 10.78 -11.73 -20.14
N TYR A 111 10.63 -11.55 -18.83
CA TYR A 111 11.23 -10.46 -18.07
C TYR A 111 12.20 -10.97 -17.02
N THR A 112 13.20 -10.15 -16.70
CA THR A 112 14.24 -10.45 -15.70
C THR A 112 13.64 -10.68 -14.31
N ALA A 113 14.31 -11.48 -13.48
CA ALA A 113 13.90 -11.70 -12.10
C ALA A 113 13.86 -10.38 -11.30
N ARG A 114 14.74 -9.42 -11.62
CA ARG A 114 14.68 -8.05 -11.05
C ARG A 114 13.36 -7.34 -11.36
N THR A 115 12.85 -7.48 -12.58
CA THR A 115 11.53 -6.93 -12.95
C THR A 115 10.42 -7.63 -12.14
N CYS A 116 10.50 -8.96 -12.01
CA CYS A 116 9.52 -9.75 -11.25
C CYS A 116 9.51 -9.36 -9.76
N ALA A 117 10.68 -9.24 -9.14
CA ALA A 117 10.85 -8.76 -7.77
C ALA A 117 10.20 -7.39 -7.56
N THR A 118 10.28 -6.51 -8.56
CA THR A 118 9.74 -5.15 -8.50
C THR A 118 8.21 -5.13 -8.46
N PHE A 119 7.51 -6.09 -9.06
CA PHE A 119 6.04 -6.16 -8.97
C PHE A 119 5.56 -6.31 -7.53
N TRP A 120 6.26 -7.08 -6.70
CA TRP A 120 5.84 -7.34 -5.32
C TRP A 120 5.87 -6.09 -4.44
N VAL A 121 6.67 -5.08 -4.80
CA VAL A 121 6.79 -3.83 -4.03
C VAL A 121 5.90 -2.69 -4.55
N ILE A 122 5.23 -2.85 -5.71
CA ILE A 122 4.35 -1.81 -6.27
C ILE A 122 3.28 -1.33 -5.28
N PRO A 123 2.57 -2.21 -4.52
CA PRO A 123 1.57 -1.74 -3.56
C PRO A 123 2.10 -0.80 -2.48
N VAL A 124 3.40 -0.90 -2.16
CA VAL A 124 4.04 0.00 -1.19
C VAL A 124 4.04 1.45 -1.70
N PHE A 125 4.18 1.64 -3.01
CA PHE A 125 4.17 2.99 -3.58
C PHE A 125 2.82 3.69 -3.47
N LEU A 126 1.74 2.95 -3.19
CA LEU A 126 0.42 3.56 -2.97
C LEU A 126 0.39 4.40 -1.69
N PHE A 127 1.23 4.10 -0.70
CA PHE A 127 1.38 4.94 0.50
C PHE A 127 2.03 6.30 0.24
N TYR A 128 2.74 6.46 -0.89
CA TYR A 128 3.29 7.76 -1.29
C TYR A 128 2.22 8.68 -1.89
N GLN A 129 1.06 8.13 -2.25
CA GLN A 129 -0.01 8.96 -2.77
C GLN A 129 -0.64 9.76 -1.64
N PRO A 130 -0.91 11.05 -1.84
CA PRO A 130 -1.62 11.86 -0.87
C PRO A 130 -3.12 11.52 -0.90
N THR A 131 -3.50 10.30 -0.54
CA THR A 131 -4.88 9.80 -0.59
C THR A 131 -5.84 10.62 0.26
N VAL A 132 -5.35 11.21 1.35
CA VAL A 132 -6.08 12.20 2.16
C VAL A 132 -6.57 13.38 1.32
N ILE A 133 -5.78 13.84 0.35
CA ILE A 133 -6.14 14.97 -0.52
C ILE A 133 -7.21 14.56 -1.54
N TYR A 134 -7.23 13.30 -1.98
CA TYR A 134 -8.25 12.82 -2.93
C TYR A 134 -9.61 12.55 -2.29
N ASN A 135 -9.63 12.32 -0.97
CA ASN A 135 -10.84 11.99 -0.21
C ASN A 135 -11.56 13.23 0.35
N TYR A 136 -11.40 14.41 -0.26
CA TYR A 136 -12.21 15.57 0.13
C TYR A 136 -13.68 15.37 -0.25
N ASP A 137 -14.55 15.67 0.71
CA ASP A 137 -15.97 15.33 0.80
C ASP A 137 -16.89 15.97 -0.28
N HIS A 138 -16.33 16.75 -1.19
CA HIS A 138 -17.07 17.58 -2.16
C HIS A 138 -17.12 16.99 -3.58
N LEU A 139 -16.59 15.78 -3.78
CA LEU A 139 -16.61 15.13 -5.10
C LEU A 139 -17.90 14.30 -5.25
N PRO A 140 -18.78 14.64 -6.21
CA PRO A 140 -19.95 13.84 -6.52
C PRO A 140 -19.48 12.55 -7.20
N LEU A 141 -19.25 11.53 -6.39
CA LEU A 141 -18.87 10.20 -6.84
C LEU A 141 -20.10 9.30 -6.82
N PRO A 142 -20.21 8.34 -7.76
CA PRO A 142 -21.34 7.43 -7.83
C PRO A 142 -21.51 6.69 -6.50
N VAL A 143 -22.76 6.25 -6.24
CA VAL A 143 -23.13 5.56 -5.00
C VAL A 143 -22.10 4.47 -4.69
N ARG A 144 -21.38 4.64 -3.57
CA ARG A 144 -20.34 3.71 -3.14
C ARG A 144 -20.99 2.65 -2.25
N PRO A 145 -20.63 1.37 -2.38
CA PRO A 145 -21.16 0.35 -1.49
C PRO A 145 -20.78 0.70 -0.05
N VAL A 146 -21.79 0.75 0.83
CA VAL A 146 -21.64 1.00 2.26
C VAL A 146 -21.68 -0.32 2.99
N PHE A 147 -20.66 -0.60 3.80
CA PHE A 147 -20.62 -1.80 4.64
C PHE A 147 -20.74 -1.43 6.11
N TYR A 148 -21.76 -1.98 6.75
CA TYR A 148 -21.99 -1.81 8.18
C TYR A 148 -21.01 -2.64 9.00
N VAL A 149 -20.27 -1.97 9.89
CA VAL A 149 -19.38 -2.59 10.87
C VAL A 149 -19.64 -1.98 12.25
N PRO A 150 -20.10 -2.76 13.24
CA PRO A 150 -20.32 -2.24 14.58
C PRO A 150 -19.05 -1.63 15.18
N ARG A 151 -19.18 -0.50 15.86
CA ARG A 151 -18.04 0.26 16.41
C ARG A 151 -17.15 -0.60 17.33
N ALA A 152 -17.76 -1.43 18.17
CA ALA A 152 -17.05 -2.35 19.05
C ALA A 152 -16.20 -3.39 18.28
N VAL A 153 -16.68 -3.83 17.11
CA VAL A 153 -15.95 -4.77 16.24
C VAL A 153 -14.73 -4.08 15.63
N ILE A 154 -14.86 -2.82 15.17
CA ILE A 154 -13.73 -2.05 14.63
C ILE A 154 -12.59 -1.96 15.66
N TYR A 155 -12.88 -1.57 16.90
CA TYR A 155 -11.87 -1.48 17.97
C TYR A 155 -11.24 -2.84 18.27
N THR A 156 -12.05 -3.89 18.33
CA THR A 156 -11.55 -5.24 18.57
C THR A 156 -10.62 -5.69 17.45
N LEU A 157 -10.99 -5.47 16.19
CA LEU A 157 -10.18 -5.81 15.01
C LEU A 157 -8.87 -5.03 14.99
N LEU A 158 -8.89 -3.73 15.30
CA LEU A 158 -7.68 -2.90 15.38
C LEU A 158 -6.73 -3.37 16.49
N LEU A 159 -7.25 -3.70 17.67
CA LEU A 159 -6.45 -4.21 18.79
C LEU A 159 -5.86 -5.57 18.47
N VAL A 160 -6.65 -6.49 17.90
CA VAL A 160 -6.18 -7.82 17.47
C VAL A 160 -5.12 -7.67 16.37
N TRP A 161 -5.34 -6.78 15.41
CA TRP A 161 -4.38 -6.51 14.34
C TRP A 161 -3.05 -5.99 14.89
N LEU A 162 -3.09 -4.96 15.76
CA LEU A 162 -1.90 -4.36 16.35
C LEU A 162 -1.15 -5.35 17.25
N GLY A 163 -1.89 -6.12 18.05
CA GLY A 163 -1.33 -7.17 18.91
C GLY A 163 -0.62 -8.27 18.09
N GLY A 164 -1.27 -8.74 17.02
CA GLY A 164 -0.68 -9.73 16.11
C GLY A 164 0.56 -9.21 15.38
N PHE A 165 0.52 -7.97 14.89
CA PHE A 165 1.68 -7.30 14.30
C PHE A 165 2.85 -7.20 15.29
N ALA A 166 2.61 -6.67 16.49
CA ALA A 166 3.65 -6.46 17.49
C ALA A 166 4.28 -7.79 17.93
N LEU A 167 3.46 -8.82 18.19
CA LEU A 167 3.93 -10.14 18.59
C LEU A 167 4.78 -10.80 17.50
N LEU A 168 4.27 -10.83 16.26
CA LEU A 168 4.97 -11.49 15.16
C LEU A 168 6.26 -10.75 14.78
N PHE A 169 6.22 -9.43 14.72
CA PHE A 169 7.40 -8.62 14.42
C PHE A 169 8.47 -8.76 15.52
N ALA A 170 8.07 -8.66 16.80
CA ALA A 170 9.00 -8.85 17.92
C ALA A 170 9.63 -10.26 17.90
N TRP A 171 8.84 -11.28 17.60
CA TRP A 171 9.34 -12.65 17.45
C TRP A 171 10.35 -12.78 16.30
N GLN A 172 10.07 -12.22 15.14
CA GLN A 172 11.00 -12.27 14.00
C GLN A 172 12.31 -11.51 14.29
N VAL A 173 12.23 -10.32 14.89
CA VAL A 173 13.40 -9.54 15.31
C VAL A 173 14.21 -10.32 16.35
N PHE A 174 13.57 -10.88 17.37
CA PHE A 174 14.23 -11.69 18.38
C PHE A 174 14.90 -12.93 17.78
N SER A 175 14.21 -13.63 16.88
CA SER A 175 14.73 -14.79 16.15
C SER A 175 15.98 -14.44 15.35
N HIS A 176 15.95 -13.31 14.62
CA HIS A 176 17.11 -12.81 13.89
C HIS A 176 18.27 -12.45 14.82
N LEU A 177 18.02 -11.71 15.89
CA LEU A 177 19.06 -11.32 16.86
C LEU A 177 19.70 -12.56 17.52
N ARG A 178 18.89 -13.56 17.88
CA ARG A 178 19.38 -14.83 18.41
C ARG A 178 20.25 -15.55 17.38
N PHE A 179 19.81 -15.62 16.13
CA PHE A 179 20.55 -16.24 15.04
C PHE A 179 21.88 -15.53 14.76
N SER A 180 21.87 -14.19 14.66
CA SER A 180 23.09 -13.39 14.48
C SER A 180 24.07 -13.54 15.64
N ARG A 181 23.59 -13.59 16.89
CA ARG A 181 24.44 -13.87 18.06
C ARG A 181 25.05 -15.26 17.98
N MET A 182 24.24 -16.28 17.67
CA MET A 182 24.69 -17.66 17.53
C MET A 182 25.81 -17.78 16.49
N LEU A 183 25.67 -17.15 15.32
CA LEU A 183 26.70 -17.14 14.29
C LEU A 183 27.97 -16.41 14.71
N LYS A 184 27.84 -15.23 15.34
CA LYS A 184 29.02 -14.51 15.86
C LYS A 184 29.81 -15.33 16.88
N THR A 185 29.13 -16.09 17.74
CA THR A 185 29.77 -16.94 18.75
C THR A 185 30.42 -18.20 18.17
N HIS A 186 29.83 -18.82 17.15
CA HIS A 186 30.32 -20.07 16.54
C HIS A 186 31.00 -19.84 15.19
N SER A 187 31.69 -18.71 15.04
CA SER A 187 32.43 -18.39 13.83
C SER A 187 33.83 -17.90 14.14
N HIS A 188 34.73 -18.07 13.19
CA HIS A 188 36.11 -17.59 13.26
C HIS A 188 36.45 -16.80 11.98
N PRO A 189 37.36 -15.81 12.02
CA PRO A 189 37.72 -15.05 10.83
C PRO A 189 38.40 -15.95 9.79
N VAL A 190 38.22 -15.62 8.50
CA VAL A 190 39.01 -16.25 7.43
C VAL A 190 40.40 -15.61 7.40
N GLU A 191 41.43 -16.41 7.65
CA GLU A 191 42.84 -15.97 7.66
C GLU A 191 43.61 -16.41 6.41
N ASP A 192 43.02 -17.29 5.60
CA ASP A 192 43.61 -17.79 4.36
C ASP A 192 43.81 -16.65 3.33
N LEU A 193 45.07 -16.41 2.96
CA LEU A 193 45.46 -15.34 2.05
C LEU A 193 44.94 -15.54 0.63
N GLU A 194 44.80 -16.78 0.16
CA GLU A 194 44.27 -17.07 -1.18
C GLU A 194 42.78 -16.70 -1.23
N ILE A 195 42.00 -17.15 -0.23
CA ILE A 195 40.57 -16.83 -0.14
C ILE A 195 40.35 -15.32 -0.02
N LEU A 196 41.15 -14.64 0.80
CA LEU A 196 41.10 -13.18 0.95
C LEU A 196 41.48 -12.45 -0.33
N ALA A 197 42.44 -12.98 -1.12
CA ALA A 197 42.81 -12.42 -2.41
C ALA A 197 41.68 -12.55 -3.44
N ILE A 198 40.99 -13.70 -3.50
CA ILE A 198 39.83 -13.90 -4.37
C ILE A 198 38.69 -12.95 -3.96
N TRP A 199 38.39 -12.84 -2.66
CA TRP A 199 37.39 -11.89 -2.15
C TRP A 199 37.71 -10.45 -2.55
N ALA A 200 38.96 -10.02 -2.38
CA ALA A 200 39.41 -8.68 -2.76
C ALA A 200 39.34 -8.43 -4.27
N ARG A 201 39.65 -9.45 -5.10
CA ARG A 201 39.54 -9.40 -6.56
C ARG A 201 38.08 -9.19 -6.98
N VAL A 202 37.18 -10.07 -6.56
CA VAL A 202 35.74 -9.97 -6.92
C VAL A 202 35.12 -8.67 -6.41
N LYS A 203 35.48 -8.23 -5.19
CA LYS A 203 35.03 -6.94 -4.65
C LYS A 203 35.44 -5.76 -5.55
N ARG A 204 36.68 -5.79 -6.05
CA ARG A 204 37.22 -4.76 -6.96
C ARG A 204 36.51 -4.79 -8.32
N ASP A 205 36.27 -5.98 -8.86
CA ASP A 205 35.61 -6.16 -10.15
C ASP A 205 34.16 -5.68 -10.14
N LEU A 206 33.46 -5.83 -9.00
CA LEU A 206 32.11 -5.28 -8.79
C LEU A 206 32.11 -3.81 -8.36
N GLU A 207 33.28 -3.16 -8.37
CA GLU A 207 33.51 -1.78 -7.93
C GLU A 207 32.91 -1.50 -6.55
N ILE A 208 32.80 -2.48 -5.65
CA ILE A 208 32.27 -2.25 -4.31
C ILE A 208 33.32 -1.43 -3.56
N GLY A 209 33.06 -0.13 -3.40
CA GLY A 209 34.03 0.85 -2.92
C GLY A 209 34.72 0.48 -1.60
N ASP A 210 35.81 1.19 -1.30
CA ASP A 210 36.47 1.05 0.00
C ASP A 210 35.56 1.58 1.10
N LEU A 211 34.80 0.64 1.66
CA LEU A 211 34.01 0.82 2.85
C LEU A 211 34.93 1.29 3.98
N THR A 212 34.46 2.26 4.75
CA THR A 212 35.16 2.80 5.93
C THR A 212 35.51 1.73 6.97
N ARG A 213 34.96 0.52 6.85
CA ARG A 213 35.38 -0.70 7.55
C ARG A 213 35.44 -1.88 6.58
N PRO A 214 36.39 -2.81 6.72
CA PRO A 214 36.42 -4.02 5.93
C PRO A 214 35.16 -4.86 6.19
N LEU A 215 34.57 -5.41 5.12
CA LEU A 215 33.51 -6.41 5.23
C LEU A 215 34.06 -7.60 6.01
N GLY A 216 33.34 -8.05 7.04
CA GLY A 216 33.77 -9.22 7.79
C GLY A 216 33.59 -10.48 6.95
N LEU A 217 34.63 -11.29 6.81
CA LEU A 217 34.56 -12.62 6.21
C LEU A 217 34.90 -13.65 7.30
N ARG A 218 33.99 -14.61 7.54
CA ARG A 218 34.13 -15.58 8.63
C ARG A 218 33.69 -16.98 8.19
N PHE A 219 34.34 -18.01 8.72
CA PHE A 219 33.83 -19.37 8.66
C PHE A 219 32.87 -19.65 9.82
N SER A 220 31.87 -20.50 9.59
CA SER A 220 30.92 -20.93 10.61
C SER A 220 30.48 -22.37 10.35
N SER A 221 30.67 -23.23 11.34
CA SER A 221 30.18 -24.62 11.35
C SER A 221 28.65 -24.74 11.49
N MET A 222 27.96 -23.64 11.81
CA MET A 222 26.51 -23.63 12.06
C MET A 222 25.66 -23.43 10.79
N ILE A 223 26.28 -23.24 9.64
CA ILE A 223 25.60 -22.98 8.36
C ILE A 223 26.05 -23.98 7.29
N ARG A 224 25.15 -24.25 6.34
CA ARG A 224 25.42 -25.12 5.18
C ARG A 224 25.50 -24.35 3.87
N THR A 225 24.89 -23.18 3.82
CA THR A 225 24.94 -22.23 2.71
C THR A 225 25.72 -21.00 3.13
N PRO A 226 26.55 -20.41 2.23
CA PRO A 226 27.01 -19.03 2.40
C PRO A 226 25.83 -18.10 2.68
N LEU A 227 26.07 -17.09 3.51
CA LEU A 227 25.09 -16.04 3.77
C LEU A 227 25.75 -14.77 4.28
N THR A 228 25.07 -13.65 4.09
CA THR A 228 25.47 -12.34 4.60
C THR A 228 24.44 -11.81 5.59
N ILE A 229 24.92 -11.24 6.70
CA ILE A 229 24.10 -10.62 7.75
C ILE A 229 24.57 -9.21 8.05
N GLY A 230 23.61 -8.33 8.30
CA GLY A 230 23.82 -7.00 8.87
C GLY A 230 22.91 -5.97 8.19
N MET A 231 22.66 -4.87 8.90
CA MET A 231 21.78 -3.79 8.45
C MET A 231 22.54 -2.52 8.04
N TYR A 232 23.86 -2.50 8.19
CA TYR A 232 24.67 -1.34 7.84
C TYR A 232 26.06 -1.83 7.43
N ARG A 233 26.71 -1.10 6.53
CA ARG A 233 28.06 -1.36 6.04
C ARG A 233 29.08 -1.68 7.15
N SER A 234 28.97 -1.02 8.30
CA SER A 234 29.86 -1.19 9.45
C SER A 234 29.70 -2.51 10.21
N ASN A 235 28.64 -3.29 9.94
CA ASN A 235 28.31 -4.56 10.61
C ASN A 235 27.92 -5.66 9.61
N TRP A 236 28.21 -5.49 8.32
CA TRP A 236 28.04 -6.57 7.35
C TRP A 236 29.13 -7.62 7.51
N ILE A 237 28.68 -8.86 7.68
CA ILE A 237 29.54 -10.04 7.80
C ILE A 237 29.00 -11.12 6.88
N THR A 238 29.85 -11.59 5.98
CA THR A 238 29.62 -12.76 5.15
C THR A 238 30.18 -13.98 5.86
N TYR A 239 29.34 -14.99 6.04
CA TYR A 239 29.68 -16.26 6.66
C TYR A 239 29.75 -17.35 5.59
N LEU A 240 30.81 -18.14 5.67
CA LEU A 240 31.04 -19.32 4.82
C LEU A 240 30.92 -20.60 5.66
N PRO A 241 30.28 -21.65 5.13
CA PRO A 241 30.41 -22.99 5.68
C PRO A 241 31.88 -23.44 5.76
N GLU A 242 32.21 -24.20 6.79
CA GLU A 242 33.52 -24.87 6.90
C GLU A 242 33.57 -26.06 5.93
N ARG A 243 34.06 -25.83 4.72
CA ARG A 243 34.38 -26.86 3.73
C ARG A 243 35.51 -26.41 2.82
N ASP A 244 36.06 -27.35 2.07
CA ASP A 244 36.99 -27.03 1.00
C ASP A 244 36.23 -26.46 -0.21
N TYR A 245 36.83 -25.45 -0.83
CA TYR A 245 36.32 -24.79 -2.02
C TYR A 245 37.43 -24.72 -3.05
N SER A 246 37.10 -25.02 -4.30
CA SER A 246 37.97 -24.63 -5.42
C SER A 246 37.97 -23.10 -5.61
N GLU A 247 39.00 -22.57 -6.25
CA GLU A 247 39.07 -21.13 -6.59
C GLU A 247 37.84 -20.68 -7.38
N GLU A 248 37.43 -21.46 -8.39
CA GLU A 248 36.25 -21.16 -9.21
C GLU A 248 34.94 -21.16 -8.39
N GLU A 249 34.77 -22.11 -7.45
CA GLU A 249 33.60 -22.11 -6.55
C GLU A 249 33.59 -20.86 -5.68
N MET A 250 34.74 -20.44 -5.14
CA MET A 250 34.82 -19.22 -4.34
C MET A 250 34.49 -17.97 -5.14
N GLU A 251 34.98 -17.85 -6.37
CA GLU A 251 34.62 -16.73 -7.24
C GLU A 251 33.11 -16.64 -7.47
N LEU A 252 32.47 -17.77 -7.73
CA LEU A 252 31.01 -17.84 -7.93
C LEU A 252 30.23 -17.49 -6.65
N ILE A 253 30.65 -18.02 -5.49
CA ILE A 253 30.02 -17.72 -4.19
C ILE A 253 30.19 -16.24 -3.84
N PHE A 254 31.40 -15.72 -3.97
CA PHE A 254 31.68 -14.32 -3.63
C PHE A 254 30.99 -13.37 -4.56
N SER A 255 30.94 -13.66 -5.85
CA SER A 255 30.15 -12.88 -6.81
C SER A 255 28.68 -12.84 -6.37
N HIS A 256 28.09 -13.98 -6.00
CA HIS A 256 26.71 -14.06 -5.50
C HIS A 256 26.48 -13.21 -4.23
N GLU A 257 27.27 -13.43 -3.19
CA GLU A 257 27.11 -12.74 -1.90
C GLU A 257 27.42 -11.24 -1.99
N LEU A 258 28.41 -10.85 -2.79
CA LEU A 258 28.75 -9.44 -3.00
C LEU A 258 27.66 -8.68 -3.77
N HIS A 259 26.94 -9.35 -4.70
CA HIS A 259 25.75 -8.74 -5.32
C HIS A 259 24.63 -8.50 -4.31
N HIS A 260 24.40 -9.42 -3.36
CA HIS A 260 23.47 -9.17 -2.27
C HIS A 260 23.87 -7.96 -1.41
N ILE A 261 25.18 -7.81 -1.14
CA ILE A 261 25.72 -6.65 -0.41
C ILE A 261 25.52 -5.36 -1.22
N GLN A 262 25.86 -5.35 -2.51
CA GLN A 262 25.72 -4.20 -3.40
C GLN A 262 24.27 -3.72 -3.48
N ARG A 263 23.31 -4.68 -3.50
CA ARG A 263 21.86 -4.43 -3.56
C ARG A 263 21.20 -4.18 -2.20
N HIS A 264 21.93 -4.34 -1.09
CA HIS A 264 21.38 -4.28 0.26
C HIS A 264 20.23 -5.28 0.48
N ASP A 265 20.34 -6.50 -0.05
CA ASP A 265 19.22 -7.45 0.01
C ASP A 265 18.84 -7.85 1.44
N THR A 266 19.73 -7.70 2.42
CA THR A 266 19.39 -7.84 3.85
C THR A 266 18.35 -6.82 4.32
N HIS A 267 18.41 -5.59 3.80
CA HIS A 267 17.41 -4.55 4.04
C HIS A 267 16.07 -4.97 3.43
N THR A 268 16.08 -5.39 2.17
CA THR A 268 14.88 -5.87 1.48
C THR A 268 14.24 -7.04 2.22
N LYS A 269 15.02 -8.02 2.71
CA LYS A 269 14.48 -9.16 3.48
C LYS A 269 13.90 -8.72 4.83
N PHE A 270 14.51 -7.74 5.51
CA PHE A 270 13.93 -7.15 6.71
C PHE A 270 12.60 -6.43 6.42
N PHE A 271 12.54 -5.65 5.34
CA PHE A 271 11.32 -5.00 4.88
C PHE A 271 10.20 -6.01 4.59
N LEU A 272 10.51 -7.09 3.88
CA LEU A 272 9.55 -8.16 3.62
C LEU A 272 9.08 -8.85 4.92
N GLY A 273 9.96 -8.99 5.91
CA GLY A 273 9.61 -9.41 7.27
C GLY A 273 8.61 -8.48 7.94
N PHE A 274 8.86 -7.17 7.90
CA PHE A 274 7.94 -6.15 8.38
C PHE A 274 6.57 -6.22 7.68
N VAL A 275 6.55 -6.35 6.36
CA VAL A 275 5.31 -6.49 5.57
C VAL A 275 4.54 -7.77 5.94
N ASN A 276 5.24 -8.89 6.13
CA ASN A 276 4.64 -10.13 6.65
C ASN A 276 4.03 -9.94 8.03
N ALA A 277 4.70 -9.19 8.91
CA ALA A 277 4.15 -8.88 10.22
C ALA A 277 2.91 -7.98 10.12
N LEU A 278 2.93 -6.96 9.24
CA LEU A 278 1.83 -6.03 9.05
C LEU A 278 0.58 -6.74 8.49
N GLY A 279 0.80 -7.67 7.55
CA GLY A 279 -0.21 -8.52 6.94
C GLY A 279 -0.31 -9.92 7.54
N TRP A 280 -0.04 -10.10 8.83
CA TRP A 280 0.11 -11.42 9.46
C TRP A 280 -1.09 -12.35 9.25
N PHE A 281 -2.31 -11.79 9.17
CA PHE A 281 -3.55 -12.53 8.94
C PHE A 281 -3.84 -12.79 7.44
N HIS A 282 -3.08 -12.17 6.54
CA HIS A 282 -3.36 -12.14 5.11
C HIS A 282 -2.51 -13.18 4.35
N PRO A 283 -3.08 -14.31 3.91
CA PRO A 283 -2.30 -15.42 3.31
C PRO A 283 -1.60 -15.05 2.00
N LEU A 284 -2.17 -14.14 1.20
CA LEU A 284 -1.55 -13.67 -0.04
C LEU A 284 -0.28 -12.84 0.23
N VAL A 285 -0.21 -12.11 1.35
CA VAL A 285 1.02 -11.39 1.75
C VAL A 285 2.14 -12.38 2.04
N TRP A 286 1.88 -13.44 2.79
CA TRP A 286 2.86 -14.51 3.05
C TRP A 286 3.37 -15.16 1.77
N LEU A 287 2.46 -15.44 0.83
CA LEU A 287 2.82 -16.02 -0.46
C LEU A 287 3.62 -15.03 -1.32
N ALA A 288 3.22 -13.76 -1.35
CA ALA A 288 3.90 -12.69 -2.08
C ALA A 288 5.32 -12.48 -1.55
N VAL A 289 5.51 -12.40 -0.23
CA VAL A 289 6.83 -12.28 0.40
C VAL A 289 7.72 -13.46 0.05
N LYS A 290 7.21 -14.70 0.16
CA LYS A 290 7.96 -15.89 -0.26
C LYS A 290 8.38 -15.81 -1.73
N LYS A 291 7.50 -15.33 -2.61
CA LYS A 291 7.82 -15.19 -4.04
C LYS A 291 8.79 -14.05 -4.34
N ALA A 292 8.69 -12.95 -3.60
CA ALA A 292 9.65 -11.86 -3.67
C ALA A 292 11.06 -12.33 -3.26
N GLU A 293 11.18 -13.10 -2.17
CA GLU A 293 12.45 -13.71 -1.76
C GLU A 293 13.01 -14.66 -2.84
N GLU A 294 12.17 -15.49 -3.46
CA GLU A 294 12.58 -16.33 -4.59
C GLU A 294 13.10 -15.48 -5.77
N ASP A 295 12.41 -14.38 -6.11
CA ASP A 295 12.80 -13.49 -7.21
C ASP A 295 14.08 -12.70 -6.90
N LEU A 296 14.38 -12.38 -5.63
CA LEU A 296 15.65 -11.79 -5.21
C LEU A 296 16.83 -12.74 -5.47
N GLU A 297 16.71 -14.00 -5.07
CA GLU A 297 17.75 -15.02 -5.31
C GLU A 297 17.95 -15.26 -6.81
N LEU A 298 16.86 -15.40 -7.57
CA LEU A 298 16.91 -15.55 -9.03
C LEU A 298 17.57 -14.36 -9.72
N SER A 299 17.33 -13.15 -9.20
CA SER A 299 17.95 -11.94 -9.73
C SER A 299 19.45 -11.88 -9.45
N CYS A 300 19.94 -12.56 -8.42
CA CYS A 300 21.37 -12.72 -8.14
C CYS A 300 21.98 -13.80 -9.05
N ASP A 301 21.30 -14.92 -9.23
CA ASP A 301 21.71 -15.97 -10.18
C ASP A 301 21.85 -15.43 -11.61
N GLU A 302 20.87 -14.61 -12.05
CA GLU A 302 20.85 -14.03 -13.41
C GLU A 302 22.04 -13.10 -13.68
N ILE A 303 22.45 -12.31 -12.68
CA ILE A 303 23.54 -11.35 -12.86
C ILE A 303 24.91 -12.04 -12.79
N VAL A 304 25.09 -13.00 -11.88
CA VAL A 304 26.32 -13.81 -11.77
C VAL A 304 26.57 -14.58 -13.07
N LEU A 305 25.52 -15.09 -13.71
CA LEU A 305 25.63 -15.91 -14.92
C LEU A 305 25.45 -15.17 -16.24
N LYS A 306 25.34 -13.83 -16.22
CA LYS A 306 24.95 -13.05 -17.40
C LYS A 306 25.82 -13.35 -18.62
N ASP A 307 27.13 -13.33 -18.45
CA ASP A 307 28.12 -13.55 -19.51
C ASP A 307 28.83 -14.91 -19.38
N ALA A 308 28.27 -15.82 -18.56
CA ALA A 308 28.84 -17.13 -18.29
C ALA A 308 28.56 -18.13 -19.42
N ASP A 309 29.60 -18.86 -19.83
CA ASP A 309 29.52 -19.95 -20.80
C ASP A 309 28.77 -21.18 -20.22
N PRO A 310 28.35 -22.14 -21.07
CA PRO A 310 27.61 -23.31 -20.62
C PRO A 310 28.32 -24.17 -19.55
N SER A 311 29.65 -24.23 -19.56
CA SER A 311 30.41 -25.00 -18.57
C SER A 311 30.38 -24.32 -17.20
N THR A 312 30.56 -23.00 -17.16
CA THR A 312 30.44 -22.19 -15.93
C THR A 312 29.03 -22.25 -15.34
N ARG A 313 27.99 -22.21 -16.19
CA ARG A 313 26.59 -22.38 -15.75
C ARG A 313 26.33 -23.75 -15.12
N LYS A 314 26.91 -24.81 -15.70
CA LYS A 314 26.81 -26.18 -15.17
C LYS A 314 27.51 -26.28 -13.81
N LYS A 315 28.74 -25.76 -13.69
CA LYS A 315 29.48 -25.72 -12.42
C LYS A 315 28.72 -24.95 -11.35
N TYR A 316 28.15 -23.79 -11.70
CA TYR A 316 27.29 -23.03 -10.78
C TYR A 316 26.06 -23.84 -10.35
N ALA A 317 25.39 -24.54 -11.26
CA ALA A 317 24.26 -25.40 -10.92
C ALA A 317 24.65 -26.56 -9.99
N GLU A 318 25.81 -27.18 -10.21
CA GLU A 318 26.37 -28.22 -9.32
C GLU A 318 26.71 -27.65 -7.93
N LEU A 319 27.27 -26.44 -7.89
CA LEU A 319 27.53 -25.70 -6.66
C LEU A 319 26.23 -25.39 -5.89
N LEU A 320 25.17 -24.93 -6.57
CA LEU A 320 23.84 -24.71 -5.96
C LEU A 320 23.31 -26.00 -5.30
N LEU A 321 23.52 -27.15 -5.95
CA LEU A 321 23.10 -28.45 -5.42
C LEU A 321 23.96 -28.90 -4.23
N SER A 322 25.26 -28.62 -4.24
CA SER A 322 26.17 -29.04 -3.16
C SER A 322 25.99 -28.26 -1.87
N ILE A 323 25.55 -26.99 -1.96
CA ILE A 323 25.39 -26.10 -0.80
C ILE A 323 23.95 -25.98 -0.29
N ALA A 324 22.95 -26.53 -0.97
CA ALA A 324 21.54 -26.39 -0.58
C ALA A 324 21.27 -26.81 0.89
N GLY A 325 20.61 -25.96 1.68
CA GLY A 325 20.37 -26.16 3.12
C GLY A 325 19.05 -25.57 3.64
N ASP A 326 18.79 -25.66 4.95
CA ASP A 326 17.56 -25.14 5.57
C ASP A 326 17.64 -23.62 5.80
N GLY A 327 16.72 -22.84 5.20
CA GLY A 327 16.65 -21.40 5.39
C GLY A 327 16.10 -21.00 6.76
N ARG A 328 16.88 -20.23 7.54
CA ARG A 328 16.46 -19.64 8.83
C ARG A 328 16.91 -18.17 8.93
N GLY A 329 16.04 -17.29 9.44
CA GLY A 329 16.32 -15.86 9.72
C GLY A 329 16.30 -14.92 8.48
N TYR A 330 16.54 -13.62 8.70
CA TYR A 330 16.76 -12.63 7.61
C TYR A 330 18.18 -12.76 7.05
N THR A 331 18.40 -13.77 6.20
CA THR A 331 19.71 -14.12 5.64
C THR A 331 19.60 -14.24 4.13
N THR A 332 20.72 -14.12 3.41
CA THR A 332 20.82 -14.45 1.98
C THR A 332 20.87 -15.97 1.72
N CYS A 333 20.45 -16.78 2.69
CA CYS A 333 20.53 -18.24 2.63
C CYS A 333 20.07 -18.78 1.27
N LEU A 334 20.96 -19.55 0.67
CA LEU A 334 20.81 -20.07 -0.67
C LEU A 334 19.82 -21.25 -0.68
N SER A 335 18.54 -20.91 -0.91
CA SER A 335 17.37 -21.79 -1.08
C SER A 335 16.85 -22.53 0.16
N ALA A 336 15.62 -22.22 0.58
CA ALA A 336 14.88 -22.91 1.64
C ALA A 336 13.89 -24.00 1.13
N SER A 337 13.81 -24.28 -0.18
CA SER A 337 12.85 -25.27 -0.73
C SER A 337 13.32 -25.94 -2.02
N ALA A 338 13.16 -27.26 -2.12
CA ALA A 338 13.54 -28.07 -3.29
C ALA A 338 12.93 -27.57 -4.61
N LYS A 339 11.68 -27.07 -4.59
CA LYS A 339 11.02 -26.52 -5.78
C LYS A 339 11.67 -25.22 -6.26
N THR A 340 12.12 -24.37 -5.33
CA THR A 340 12.86 -23.15 -5.62
C THR A 340 14.23 -23.48 -6.21
N LEU A 341 14.91 -24.48 -5.64
CA LEU A 341 16.19 -24.96 -6.16
C LEU A 341 16.06 -25.52 -7.59
N CYS A 342 15.08 -26.40 -7.86
CA CYS A 342 14.81 -26.89 -9.21
C CYS A 342 14.52 -25.76 -10.21
N TYR A 343 13.80 -24.73 -9.78
CA TYR A 343 13.49 -23.59 -10.63
C TYR A 343 14.74 -22.73 -10.91
N ARG A 344 15.57 -22.45 -9.90
CA ARG A 344 16.86 -21.78 -10.04
C ARG A 344 17.75 -22.56 -11.01
N LEU A 345 17.92 -23.87 -10.82
CA LEU A 345 18.68 -24.75 -11.71
C LEU A 345 18.19 -24.69 -13.17
N LYS A 346 16.88 -24.74 -13.39
CA LYS A 346 16.33 -24.59 -14.75
C LYS A 346 16.66 -23.23 -15.36
N SER A 347 16.57 -22.16 -14.56
CA SER A 347 16.86 -20.80 -14.99
C SER A 347 18.34 -20.57 -15.28
N THR A 348 19.24 -21.11 -14.45
CA THR A 348 20.70 -20.96 -14.61
C THR A 348 21.22 -21.71 -15.83
N VAL A 349 20.68 -22.91 -16.10
CA VAL A 349 21.04 -23.71 -17.27
C VAL A 349 20.51 -23.11 -18.57
N SER A 350 19.34 -22.46 -18.56
CA SER A 350 18.80 -21.82 -19.77
C SER A 350 19.43 -20.45 -20.05
N ALA A 351 20.17 -20.31 -21.14
CA ALA A 351 20.79 -19.03 -21.57
C ALA A 351 19.80 -18.04 -22.21
N ARG A 352 18.52 -18.04 -21.81
CA ARG A 352 17.51 -17.20 -22.48
C ARG A 352 17.66 -15.74 -22.03
N GLU A 353 17.94 -14.85 -22.98
CA GLU A 353 17.94 -13.42 -22.70
C GLU A 353 16.54 -12.93 -22.31
N LYS A 354 16.45 -12.25 -21.17
CA LYS A 354 15.21 -11.68 -20.62
C LYS A 354 15.27 -10.16 -20.72
N ARG A 355 14.10 -9.53 -20.92
CA ARG A 355 14.00 -8.08 -21.08
C ARG A 355 13.77 -7.39 -19.73
N LEU A 356 14.29 -6.17 -19.56
CA LEU A 356 13.92 -5.32 -18.42
C LEU A 356 12.54 -4.70 -18.69
N GLY A 357 11.56 -4.98 -17.81
CA GLY A 357 10.15 -4.64 -18.05
C GLY A 357 9.73 -3.22 -17.67
N LEU A 358 10.53 -2.19 -17.97
CA LEU A 358 10.24 -0.81 -17.54
C LEU A 358 8.86 -0.29 -17.99
N PRO A 359 8.44 -0.41 -19.26
CA PRO A 359 7.13 0.10 -19.68
C PRO A 359 5.97 -0.60 -18.98
N LEU A 360 6.15 -1.90 -18.69
CA LEU A 360 5.14 -2.70 -18.01
C LEU A 360 4.99 -2.25 -16.55
N LEU A 361 6.11 -2.07 -15.83
CA LEU A 361 6.09 -1.55 -14.46
C LEU A 361 5.49 -0.14 -14.37
N PHE A 362 5.84 0.74 -15.32
CA PHE A 362 5.27 2.08 -15.44
C PHE A 362 3.75 2.05 -15.64
N LEU A 363 3.26 1.18 -16.52
CA LEU A 363 1.83 1.03 -16.74
C LEU A 363 1.12 0.43 -15.52
N THR A 364 1.71 -0.59 -14.88
CA THR A 364 1.14 -1.24 -13.70
C THR A 364 1.00 -0.27 -12.54
N ILE A 365 1.99 0.56 -12.25
CA ILE A 365 1.89 1.53 -11.15
C ILE A 365 0.87 2.63 -11.48
N ILE A 366 0.76 3.10 -12.74
CA ILE A 366 -0.28 4.06 -13.12
C ILE A 366 -1.67 3.45 -12.95
N ILE A 367 -1.90 2.26 -13.50
CA ILE A 367 -3.20 1.57 -13.38
C ILE A 367 -3.52 1.34 -11.91
N SER A 368 -2.58 0.84 -11.11
CA SER A 368 -2.76 0.63 -9.68
C SER A 368 -3.13 1.93 -8.95
N SER A 369 -2.43 3.03 -9.31
CA SER A 369 -2.64 4.34 -8.72
C SER A 369 -4.00 4.92 -9.05
N LEU A 370 -4.53 4.66 -10.24
CA LEU A 370 -5.83 5.16 -10.70
C LEU A 370 -7.00 4.27 -10.26
N LEU A 371 -6.78 2.96 -10.14
CA LEU A 371 -7.81 1.98 -9.76
C LEU A 371 -7.99 1.81 -8.25
N MET A 372 -7.11 2.36 -7.42
CA MET A 372 -7.29 2.31 -5.96
C MET A 372 -8.59 3.02 -5.57
N GLY A 373 -9.64 2.25 -5.32
CA GLY A 373 -10.93 2.74 -4.88
C GLY A 373 -10.98 2.96 -3.38
N ASN A 374 -12.10 3.53 -2.91
CA ASN A 374 -12.43 3.61 -1.50
C ASN A 374 -13.78 2.92 -1.26
N VAL A 375 -13.84 2.13 -0.19
CA VAL A 375 -15.06 1.53 0.33
C VAL A 375 -15.57 2.40 1.47
N ASN A 376 -16.88 2.67 1.49
CA ASN A 376 -17.49 3.37 2.60
C ASN A 376 -17.89 2.39 3.69
N LEU A 377 -17.58 2.78 4.92
CA LEU A 377 -17.90 2.02 6.11
C LEU A 377 -18.86 2.86 6.94
N SER A 378 -19.88 2.20 7.46
CA SER A 378 -20.83 2.78 8.40
C SER A 378 -20.74 2.05 9.74
N THR A 379 -21.15 2.73 10.79
CA THR A 379 -21.15 2.26 12.15
C THR A 379 -22.41 2.75 12.86
N ASP A 380 -22.67 2.28 14.07
CA ASP A 380 -23.79 2.69 14.93
C ASP A 380 -25.14 2.78 14.18
N ARG A 381 -25.83 1.64 14.08
CA ARG A 381 -27.16 1.55 13.47
C ARG A 381 -28.24 1.80 14.50
N GLY A 382 -29.22 2.64 14.16
CA GLY A 382 -30.38 2.89 15.00
C GLY A 382 -31.41 3.78 14.30
N LYS A 383 -32.44 4.21 15.03
CA LYS A 383 -33.38 5.21 14.50
C LYS A 383 -32.69 6.56 14.37
N MET A 384 -33.20 7.42 13.47
CA MET A 384 -32.69 8.78 13.28
C MET A 384 -32.42 9.49 14.61
N THR A 385 -33.40 9.49 15.51
CA THR A 385 -33.34 10.22 16.78
C THR A 385 -32.27 9.66 17.74
N GLU A 386 -31.99 8.36 17.67
CA GLU A 386 -30.99 7.70 18.51
C GLU A 386 -29.57 7.96 18.00
N VAL A 387 -29.40 8.01 16.67
CA VAL A 387 -28.09 8.08 16.02
C VAL A 387 -27.61 9.53 15.84
N THR A 388 -28.52 10.44 15.47
CA THR A 388 -28.20 11.87 15.28
C THR A 388 -28.35 12.67 16.58
N GLY A 389 -29.18 12.18 17.51
CA GLY A 389 -29.59 12.93 18.69
C GLY A 389 -30.62 14.03 18.40
N LEU A 390 -31.03 14.21 17.13
CA LEU A 390 -32.06 15.18 16.75
C LEU A 390 -33.43 14.62 17.11
N THR A 391 -34.29 15.48 17.66
CA THR A 391 -35.69 15.15 17.88
C THR A 391 -36.58 15.91 16.90
N SER A 392 -37.77 15.38 16.68
CA SER A 392 -38.77 15.99 15.82
C SER A 392 -39.25 17.37 16.27
N ALA A 393 -39.08 17.69 17.55
CA ALA A 393 -39.40 19.01 18.10
C ALA A 393 -38.41 20.10 17.64
N ASP A 394 -37.27 19.68 17.10
CA ASP A 394 -36.17 20.58 16.73
C ASP A 394 -36.29 21.10 15.29
N ILE A 395 -37.34 20.76 14.52
CA ILE A 395 -37.48 21.17 13.11
C ILE A 395 -38.29 22.47 13.04
N ALA A 396 -37.66 23.56 12.59
CA ALA A 396 -38.28 24.88 12.44
C ALA A 396 -39.01 25.04 11.11
N GLU A 397 -38.35 24.61 10.02
CA GLU A 397 -38.80 24.76 8.65
C GLU A 397 -38.28 23.58 7.83
N ALA A 398 -39.09 23.08 6.90
CA ALA A 398 -38.68 22.02 6.00
C ALA A 398 -39.37 22.15 4.64
N SER A 399 -38.60 21.87 3.59
CA SER A 399 -38.98 22.06 2.19
C SER A 399 -38.57 20.84 1.37
N PHE A 400 -39.44 20.43 0.45
CA PHE A 400 -39.21 19.27 -0.41
C PHE A 400 -38.86 19.72 -1.83
N TYR A 401 -37.80 19.13 -2.38
CA TYR A 401 -37.33 19.33 -3.76
C TYR A 401 -37.51 18.03 -4.55
N PRO A 402 -38.40 17.99 -5.55
CA PRO A 402 -38.59 16.82 -6.39
C PRO A 402 -37.40 16.58 -7.35
N GLU A 403 -37.27 15.34 -7.82
CA GLU A 403 -36.21 14.92 -8.75
C GLU A 403 -36.13 15.81 -10.01
N GLY A 404 -34.92 16.19 -10.42
CA GLY A 404 -34.68 16.96 -11.65
C GLY A 404 -34.91 18.48 -11.52
N THR A 405 -34.99 19.03 -10.30
CA THR A 405 -35.15 20.49 -10.09
C THR A 405 -33.97 21.12 -9.34
N ASP A 406 -33.11 21.83 -10.08
CA ASP A 406 -31.97 22.61 -9.55
C ASP A 406 -32.37 24.03 -9.07
N HIS A 407 -33.65 24.39 -9.14
CA HIS A 407 -34.10 25.77 -8.94
C HIS A 407 -34.82 25.99 -7.60
N PRO A 408 -34.48 27.06 -6.85
CA PRO A 408 -35.17 27.44 -5.61
C PRO A 408 -36.65 27.80 -5.81
N GLU A 409 -37.11 27.97 -7.05
CA GLU A 409 -38.52 28.21 -7.40
C GLU A 409 -39.39 26.93 -7.38
N ALA A 410 -38.77 25.74 -7.32
CA ALA A 410 -39.47 24.45 -7.17
C ALA A 410 -39.64 24.02 -5.70
N GLU A 411 -39.36 24.92 -4.76
CA GLU A 411 -39.53 24.69 -3.32
C GLU A 411 -41.00 24.42 -3.01
N ILE A 412 -41.33 23.19 -2.60
CA ILE A 412 -42.67 22.86 -2.15
C ILE A 412 -42.68 22.90 -0.62
N PRO A 413 -43.31 23.91 0.00
CA PRO A 413 -43.44 23.96 1.46
C PRO A 413 -44.29 22.78 1.93
N LEU A 414 -43.97 22.25 3.10
CA LEU A 414 -44.66 21.09 3.64
C LEU A 414 -45.99 21.48 4.28
N ALA A 415 -47.03 20.66 4.10
CA ALA A 415 -48.39 20.96 4.57
C ALA A 415 -48.58 20.69 6.07
N ASP A 416 -47.79 19.78 6.65
CA ASP A 416 -47.86 19.36 8.05
C ASP A 416 -46.46 19.04 8.62
N PRO A 417 -45.92 19.87 9.52
CA PRO A 417 -44.66 19.61 10.21
C PRO A 417 -44.64 18.32 11.04
N GLU A 418 -45.79 17.87 11.59
CA GLU A 418 -45.85 16.63 12.37
C GLU A 418 -45.67 15.39 11.49
N SER A 419 -46.11 15.44 10.23
CA SER A 419 -45.92 14.38 9.24
C SER A 419 -44.43 14.15 8.93
N VAL A 420 -43.66 15.22 8.81
CA VAL A 420 -42.20 15.19 8.56
C VAL A 420 -41.46 14.61 9.77
N SER A 421 -41.83 15.07 10.96
CA SER A 421 -41.36 14.54 12.24
C SER A 421 -41.55 13.01 12.34
N ARG A 422 -42.76 12.53 12.05
CA ARG A 422 -43.07 11.09 12.05
C ARG A 422 -42.26 10.35 11.00
N PHE A 423 -42.20 10.88 9.78
CA PHE A 423 -41.42 10.31 8.69
C PHE A 423 -39.94 10.14 9.04
N LEU A 424 -39.30 11.18 9.57
CA LEU A 424 -37.90 11.15 9.95
C LEU A 424 -37.64 10.19 11.13
N SER A 425 -38.58 10.07 12.07
CA SER A 425 -38.46 9.15 13.22
C SER A 425 -38.53 7.66 12.84
N GLU A 426 -39.11 7.35 11.68
CA GLU A 426 -39.20 5.99 11.14
C GLU A 426 -37.94 5.58 10.37
N LEU A 427 -37.07 6.54 10.02
CA LEU A 427 -35.84 6.25 9.29
C LEU A 427 -34.83 5.52 10.18
N GLU A 428 -34.32 4.42 9.67
CA GLU A 428 -33.13 3.76 10.20
C GLU A 428 -31.89 4.35 9.53
N MET A 429 -30.89 4.65 10.35
CA MET A 429 -29.65 5.27 9.89
C MET A 429 -28.42 4.63 10.50
N GLU A 430 -27.31 4.81 9.80
CA GLU A 430 -25.99 4.42 10.24
C GLU A 430 -25.06 5.63 10.15
N THR A 431 -24.17 5.79 11.13
CA THR A 431 -23.16 6.85 11.12
C THR A 431 -22.03 6.48 10.17
N TYR A 432 -21.68 7.33 9.22
CA TYR A 432 -20.51 7.07 8.39
C TYR A 432 -19.20 7.13 9.22
N LEU A 433 -18.30 6.18 8.97
CA LEU A 433 -16.98 6.15 9.59
C LEU A 433 -16.04 7.19 8.96
N THR A 434 -16.18 7.39 7.65
CA THR A 434 -15.52 8.43 6.86
C THR A 434 -16.57 9.14 6.03
N SER A 435 -16.42 10.44 5.84
CA SER A 435 -17.42 11.22 5.11
C SER A 435 -17.62 10.69 3.68
N TYR A 436 -18.88 10.67 3.29
CA TYR A 436 -19.43 10.30 1.99
C TYR A 436 -19.43 11.56 1.11
N GLY A 437 -19.14 11.43 -0.19
CA GLY A 437 -19.20 12.60 -1.09
C GLY A 437 -20.61 13.20 -1.10
N GLU A 438 -20.72 14.53 -1.25
CA GLU A 438 -22.02 15.17 -1.48
C GLU A 438 -22.69 14.51 -2.71
N ALA A 439 -23.82 13.85 -2.48
CA ALA A 439 -24.64 13.30 -3.56
C ALA A 439 -25.14 14.46 -4.43
N SER A 440 -25.11 14.30 -5.75
CA SER A 440 -25.71 15.27 -6.65
C SER A 440 -27.20 15.40 -6.31
N THR A 441 -27.60 16.56 -5.80
CA THR A 441 -29.01 16.88 -5.51
C THR A 441 -29.85 17.01 -6.78
N ALA A 442 -29.21 17.15 -7.95
CA ALA A 442 -29.89 17.36 -9.23
C ALA A 442 -30.72 16.14 -9.68
N ASP A 443 -30.29 14.93 -9.32
CA ASP A 443 -30.86 13.66 -9.84
C ASP A 443 -31.64 12.87 -8.77
N THR A 444 -31.82 13.41 -7.56
CA THR A 444 -32.54 12.68 -6.50
C THR A 444 -33.49 13.60 -5.71
N PRO A 445 -34.69 13.10 -5.33
CA PRO A 445 -35.58 13.84 -4.45
C PRO A 445 -34.87 14.18 -3.13
N THR A 446 -34.96 15.44 -2.72
CA THR A 446 -34.22 15.97 -1.56
C THR A 446 -35.17 16.67 -0.60
N LEU A 447 -35.08 16.33 0.69
CA LEU A 447 -35.76 17.06 1.76
C LEU A 447 -34.73 17.93 2.48
N TYR A 448 -34.97 19.24 2.48
CA TYR A 448 -34.18 20.22 3.21
C TYR A 448 -34.93 20.66 4.47
N GLY A 449 -34.22 20.95 5.56
CA GLY A 449 -34.82 21.61 6.70
C GLY A 449 -33.83 22.36 7.58
N ILE A 450 -34.37 23.23 8.42
CA ILE A 450 -33.64 24.06 9.39
C ILE A 450 -34.10 23.67 10.79
N LEU A 451 -33.13 23.51 11.69
CA LEU A 451 -33.36 23.14 13.08
C LEU A 451 -33.53 24.39 13.97
N SER A 452 -34.59 24.41 14.78
CA SER A 452 -35.16 25.56 15.50
C SER A 452 -34.29 26.08 16.64
N GLU A 453 -33.59 25.22 17.37
CA GLU A 453 -32.78 25.63 18.52
C GLU A 453 -31.33 25.99 18.17
N THR A 454 -30.79 25.46 17.06
CA THR A 454 -29.35 25.51 16.75
C THR A 454 -29.00 26.26 15.47
N GLY A 455 -29.98 26.54 14.60
CA GLY A 455 -29.73 27.12 13.26
C GLY A 455 -28.97 26.18 12.31
N GLN A 456 -28.85 24.89 12.67
CA GLN A 456 -28.30 23.85 11.82
C GLN A 456 -29.26 23.54 10.67
N SER A 457 -28.73 23.20 9.49
CA SER A 457 -29.55 22.75 8.36
C SER A 457 -29.30 21.28 8.05
N PHE A 458 -30.29 20.59 7.49
CA PHE A 458 -30.12 19.21 7.05
C PHE A 458 -30.62 19.01 5.63
N PHE A 459 -29.99 18.06 4.93
CA PHE A 459 -30.38 17.58 3.61
C PHE A 459 -30.51 16.07 3.67
N LEU A 460 -31.69 15.56 3.35
CA LEU A 460 -31.98 14.14 3.24
C LEU A 460 -32.18 13.80 1.75
N THR A 461 -31.36 12.89 1.24
CA THR A 461 -31.49 12.29 -0.09
C THR A 461 -31.86 10.81 0.04
N GLU A 462 -31.90 10.06 -1.06
CA GLU A 462 -32.26 8.63 -1.02
C GLU A 462 -31.34 7.77 -0.14
N ASP A 463 -30.04 8.08 -0.11
CA ASP A 463 -29.03 7.23 0.51
C ASP A 463 -28.28 7.90 1.67
N CYS A 464 -28.51 9.20 1.89
CA CYS A 464 -27.73 10.02 2.82
C CYS A 464 -28.55 11.10 3.53
N LEU A 465 -28.31 11.28 4.82
CA LEU A 465 -28.68 12.48 5.57
C LEU A 465 -27.40 13.26 5.90
N THR A 466 -27.34 14.51 5.51
CA THR A 466 -26.26 15.44 5.86
C THR A 466 -26.79 16.54 6.76
N ILE A 467 -26.17 16.74 7.92
CA ILE A 467 -26.45 17.83 8.85
C ILE A 467 -25.28 18.80 8.80
N TYR A 468 -25.57 20.07 8.52
CA TYR A 468 -24.61 21.16 8.51
C TYR A 468 -24.72 21.98 9.79
N GLU A 469 -23.57 22.15 10.44
CA GLU A 469 -23.38 22.92 11.66
C GLU A 469 -22.42 24.07 11.37
N VAL A 470 -22.90 25.30 11.55
CA VAL A 470 -22.10 26.52 11.41
C VAL A 470 -21.68 26.99 12.80
N ALA A 471 -20.42 26.78 13.15
CA ALA A 471 -19.84 27.26 14.41
C ALA A 471 -18.53 28.01 14.13
N ASP A 472 -18.34 29.19 14.74
CA ASP A 472 -17.12 30.01 14.61
C ASP A 472 -16.64 30.24 13.16
N HIS A 473 -17.57 30.57 12.25
CA HIS A 473 -17.31 30.74 10.80
C HIS A 473 -16.72 29.50 10.10
N LYS A 474 -16.78 28.32 10.72
CA LYS A 474 -16.47 27.04 10.08
C LYS A 474 -17.76 26.25 9.86
N LEU A 475 -18.02 25.92 8.59
CA LEU A 475 -19.04 24.95 8.23
C LEU A 475 -18.49 23.55 8.52
N SER A 476 -19.18 22.79 9.36
CA SER A 476 -18.90 21.39 9.59
C SER A 476 -20.13 20.57 9.21
N SER A 477 -19.94 19.46 8.51
CA SER A 477 -21.02 18.54 8.18
C SER A 477 -20.85 17.22 8.92
N ARG A 478 -21.97 16.61 9.30
CA ARG A 478 -22.07 15.22 9.75
C ARG A 478 -23.00 14.49 8.79
N GLN A 479 -22.58 13.30 8.38
CA GLN A 479 -23.30 12.51 7.40
C GLN A 479 -23.67 11.15 7.96
N TYR A 480 -24.85 10.67 7.55
CA TYR A 480 -25.44 9.41 7.96
C TYR A 480 -25.94 8.67 6.73
N HIS A 481 -25.74 7.36 6.69
CA HIS A 481 -26.28 6.50 5.65
C HIS A 481 -27.73 6.15 6.00
N VAL A 482 -28.63 6.29 5.02
CA VAL A 482 -30.01 5.85 5.16
C VAL A 482 -30.08 4.39 4.71
N THR A 483 -30.44 3.47 5.60
CA THR A 483 -30.38 2.01 5.31
C THR A 483 -31.50 1.53 4.38
N CYS A 484 -32.61 2.27 4.34
CA CYS A 484 -33.78 1.96 3.54
C CYS A 484 -34.23 3.22 2.81
N PRO A 485 -34.39 3.18 1.47
CA PRO A 485 -34.78 4.34 0.69
C PRO A 485 -36.02 5.03 1.28
N PRO A 486 -35.97 6.36 1.49
CA PRO A 486 -37.07 7.10 2.06
C PRO A 486 -38.32 6.94 1.20
N LYS A 487 -39.45 6.62 1.84
CA LYS A 487 -40.74 6.53 1.15
C LYS A 487 -41.31 7.92 0.95
N TRP A 488 -40.82 8.65 -0.05
CA TRP A 488 -41.19 10.05 -0.34
C TRP A 488 -42.70 10.29 -0.44
N SER A 489 -43.48 9.29 -0.86
CA SER A 489 -44.95 9.34 -0.90
C SER A 489 -45.65 9.53 0.45
N ARG A 490 -44.94 9.36 1.56
CA ARG A 490 -45.46 9.62 2.92
C ARG A 490 -45.37 11.09 3.32
N ILE A 491 -44.60 11.90 2.59
CA ILE A 491 -44.47 13.33 2.85
C ILE A 491 -45.68 14.04 2.26
N THR A 492 -46.40 14.80 3.09
CA THR A 492 -47.54 15.61 2.64
C THR A 492 -47.04 16.99 2.23
N THR A 493 -46.97 17.23 0.93
CA THR A 493 -46.55 18.51 0.36
C THR A 493 -47.71 19.50 0.29
N GLY A 494 -47.42 20.78 0.53
CA GLY A 494 -48.35 21.88 0.35
C GLY A 494 -48.48 22.30 -1.12
N PRO A 495 -49.36 23.26 -1.43
CA PRO A 495 -49.40 23.83 -2.78
C PRO A 495 -48.06 24.49 -3.12
N PRO A 496 -47.56 24.36 -4.36
CA PRO A 496 -46.35 25.05 -4.79
C PRO A 496 -46.53 26.56 -4.61
N ARG A 497 -45.48 27.27 -4.21
CA ARG A 497 -45.51 28.75 -4.14
C ARG A 497 -45.70 29.29 -5.56
N THR A 498 -46.94 29.61 -5.93
CA THR A 498 -47.24 30.33 -7.18
C THR A 498 -46.75 31.76 -7.02
N GLY A 499 -45.79 32.18 -7.86
CA GLY A 499 -45.41 33.57 -7.97
C GLY A 499 -46.63 34.42 -8.33
N SER A 500 -47.10 35.24 -7.39
CA SER A 500 -48.18 36.19 -7.59
C SER A 500 -47.73 37.31 -8.52
N ALA A 501 -48.07 37.20 -9.79
CA ALA A 501 -48.23 38.34 -10.68
C ALA A 501 -49.41 38.05 -11.63
N GLU A 502 -50.61 37.89 -11.06
CA GLU A 502 -51.83 38.18 -11.80
C GLU A 502 -51.84 39.70 -12.04
N THR A 503 -51.39 40.12 -13.23
CA THR A 503 -51.73 41.44 -13.76
C THR A 503 -53.23 41.49 -13.97
N GLU A 504 -53.90 42.09 -13.00
CA GLU A 504 -55.29 42.48 -13.02
C GLU A 504 -55.53 43.47 -14.17
N ASP A 505 -56.56 43.15 -14.95
CA ASP A 505 -57.14 43.94 -16.03
C ASP A 505 -57.49 45.36 -15.57
N SER A 506 -56.89 46.37 -16.21
CA SER A 506 -57.44 47.73 -16.21
C SER A 506 -57.53 48.27 -17.63
N ARG A 507 -58.63 47.95 -18.31
CA ARG A 507 -59.27 48.84 -19.30
C ARG A 507 -59.41 50.27 -18.74
N LYS A 508 -58.73 51.23 -19.37
CA LYS A 508 -59.33 52.47 -19.91
C LYS A 508 -58.34 53.25 -20.75
#